data_AF-A0A660VRC4-F1
#
_entry.id   AF-A0A660VRC4-F1
#
_cell.length_a   1.000
_cell.length_b   1.000
_cell.length_c   1.000
_cell.angle_alpha   90.00
_cell.angle_beta   90.00
_cell.angle_gamma   90.00
#
_symmetry.space_group_name_H-M   'P 1'
#
loop_
_entity.id
_entity.type
_entity.pdbx_description
1 polymer ?
#
loop_
_entity_poly.entity_id
_entity_poly.type
_entity_poly.pdbx_seq_one_letter_code
_entity_poly.pdbx_strand_id
1 'polypeptide(L)'
;MAPTSRLAWPVLALALTAVACASTQPAVSVTTGSRVLVRLYEARQDLVLALANESHPDLQDMYSSERMDAALKLAPDELMGELLASLDNAGMDTFGTEEAEPGGSRGYLMVQHGLERRVFPAPDRSASGEARQAWARMKLIMDHYYQHVGSLQYVANPGGRSIFRGDD
;
A
#
# COMPACT_ATOMS: atom_id res chain seq x y z
N MET A 1 1.59 47.03 -64.04
CA MET A 1 2.05 45.83 -64.77
C MET A 1 3.11 45.15 -63.93
N ALA A 2 2.95 43.84 -63.70
CA ALA A 2 3.81 42.91 -62.92
C ALA A 2 5.28 42.89 -63.43
N PRO A 3 6.27 42.22 -62.78
CA PRO A 3 6.25 41.07 -61.85
C PRO A 3 7.18 41.30 -60.60
N THR A 4 7.37 40.44 -59.60
CA THR A 4 7.88 39.06 -59.64
C THR A 4 7.65 38.36 -58.31
N SER A 5 6.97 37.23 -58.41
CA SER A 5 6.95 36.14 -57.44
C SER A 5 8.35 35.56 -57.24
N ARG A 6 8.70 35.21 -56.00
CA ARG A 6 9.62 34.10 -55.72
C ARG A 6 9.03 33.22 -54.63
N LEU A 7 8.50 32.09 -55.07
CA LEU A 7 8.34 30.87 -54.28
C LEU A 7 9.71 30.42 -53.76
N ALA A 8 9.80 30.14 -52.46
CA ALA A 8 10.81 29.27 -51.88
C ALA A 8 10.20 28.55 -50.66
N TRP A 9 9.72 27.35 -50.94
CA TRP A 9 9.42 26.24 -50.03
C TRP A 9 10.56 25.21 -50.26
N PRO A 10 10.88 24.18 -49.43
CA PRO A 10 10.60 23.84 -48.01
C PRO A 10 11.88 23.85 -47.14
N VAL A 11 11.75 23.75 -45.81
CA VAL A 11 12.51 22.73 -45.07
C VAL A 11 11.60 22.06 -44.04
N LEU A 12 11.45 20.76 -44.23
CA LEU A 12 10.91 19.75 -43.33
C LEU A 12 11.67 19.82 -41.98
N ALA A 13 11.00 20.19 -40.88
CA ALA A 13 11.53 19.98 -39.54
C ALA A 13 10.74 18.84 -38.90
N LEU A 14 11.23 17.63 -39.17
CA LEU A 14 10.85 16.36 -38.58
C LEU A 14 11.22 16.41 -37.08
N ALA A 15 10.30 16.83 -36.22
CA ALA A 15 10.50 16.79 -34.77
C ALA A 15 10.23 15.35 -34.27
N LEU A 16 11.29 14.55 -34.34
CA LEU A 16 11.40 13.23 -33.74
C LEU A 16 11.08 13.26 -32.24
N THR A 17 10.11 12.44 -31.87
CA THR A 17 10.17 11.48 -30.76
C THR A 17 10.87 11.93 -29.47
N ALA A 18 10.13 12.62 -28.60
CA ALA A 18 10.31 12.42 -27.17
C ALA A 18 9.47 11.19 -26.77
N VAL A 19 10.06 10.00 -26.92
CA VAL A 19 9.63 8.83 -26.15
C VAL A 19 9.88 9.22 -24.71
N ALA A 20 8.85 9.72 -24.04
CA ALA A 20 8.88 9.82 -22.60
C ALA A 20 9.10 8.38 -22.11
N CYS A 21 10.31 8.11 -21.64
CA CYS A 21 10.57 7.03 -20.71
C CYS A 21 9.64 7.27 -19.52
N ALA A 22 8.42 6.74 -19.61
CA ALA A 22 7.67 6.39 -18.43
C ALA A 22 8.56 5.38 -17.72
N SER A 23 9.27 5.85 -16.70
CA SER A 23 9.87 4.99 -15.69
C SER A 23 8.70 4.30 -15.02
N THR A 24 8.24 3.21 -15.63
CA THR A 24 7.38 2.24 -14.97
C THR A 24 8.25 1.69 -13.85
N GLN A 25 8.16 2.32 -12.68
CA GLN A 25 8.70 1.72 -11.46
C GLN A 25 8.11 0.31 -11.42
N PRO A 26 8.95 -0.72 -11.26
CA PRO A 26 8.44 -2.08 -11.17
C PRO A 26 7.41 -2.08 -10.04
N ALA A 27 6.18 -2.47 -10.36
CA ALA A 27 5.16 -2.72 -9.35
C ALA A 27 5.82 -3.60 -8.30
N VAL A 28 5.74 -3.19 -7.02
CA VAL A 28 6.34 -3.92 -5.91
C VAL A 28 5.73 -5.32 -5.91
N SER A 29 6.42 -6.26 -6.53
CA SER A 29 5.98 -7.64 -6.62
C SER A 29 6.31 -8.27 -5.27
N VAL A 30 5.26 -8.59 -4.50
CA VAL A 30 5.41 -9.35 -3.26
C VAL A 30 5.88 -10.74 -3.67
N THR A 31 7.18 -10.98 -3.59
CA THR A 31 7.77 -12.29 -3.84
C THR A 31 7.42 -13.22 -2.69
N THR A 32 7.13 -14.49 -2.97
CA THR A 32 6.92 -15.53 -1.96
C THR A 32 8.09 -15.52 -0.96
N GLY A 33 7.80 -15.34 0.33
CA GLY A 33 8.79 -15.20 1.40
C GLY A 33 9.11 -13.76 1.84
N SER A 34 8.66 -12.74 1.10
CA SER A 34 8.70 -11.34 1.55
C SER A 34 7.77 -11.14 2.73
N ARG A 35 8.12 -10.28 3.69
CA ARG A 35 7.26 -9.97 4.85
C ARG A 35 6.60 -8.63 4.62
N VAL A 36 5.28 -8.61 4.50
CA VAL A 36 4.52 -7.38 4.25
C VAL A 36 3.52 -7.17 5.38
N LEU A 37 3.49 -5.96 5.92
CA LEU A 37 2.50 -5.49 6.87
C LEU A 37 1.98 -4.12 6.43
N VAL A 38 0.67 -4.02 6.23
CA VAL A 38 -0.03 -2.75 6.02
C VAL A 38 -0.87 -2.46 7.24
N ARG A 39 -0.68 -1.29 7.87
CA ARG A 39 -1.41 -0.87 9.06
C ARG A 39 -2.05 0.48 8.85
N LEU A 40 -3.32 0.61 9.19
CA LEU A 40 -4.04 1.87 9.29
C LEU A 40 -4.38 2.13 10.77
N TYR A 41 -3.94 3.27 11.28
CA TYR A 41 -4.35 3.80 12.57
C TYR A 41 -5.21 5.05 12.36
N GLU A 42 -6.36 5.13 13.04
CA GLU A 42 -7.24 6.30 13.04
C GLU A 42 -7.52 6.73 14.49
N ALA A 43 -6.93 7.85 14.91
CA ALA A 43 -6.96 8.30 16.29
C ALA A 43 -8.36 8.71 16.78
N ARG A 44 -9.26 9.12 15.88
CA ARG A 44 -10.62 9.56 16.25
C ARG A 44 -11.49 8.45 16.82
N GLN A 45 -11.24 7.22 16.40
CA GLN A 45 -12.01 6.03 16.79
C GLN A 45 -11.16 5.05 17.60
N ASP A 46 -9.89 5.40 17.87
CA ASP A 46 -8.89 4.50 18.41
C ASP A 46 -8.85 3.14 17.68
N LEU A 47 -8.92 3.21 16.35
CA LEU A 47 -9.04 2.04 15.49
C LEU A 47 -7.69 1.70 14.87
N VAL A 48 -7.29 0.43 14.97
CA VAL A 48 -6.13 -0.14 14.26
C VAL A 48 -6.60 -1.28 13.38
N LEU A 49 -6.39 -1.14 12.07
CA LEU A 49 -6.59 -2.21 11.09
C LEU A 49 -5.23 -2.61 10.54
N ALA A 50 -4.95 -3.91 10.50
CA ALA A 50 -3.71 -4.43 9.96
C ALA A 50 -3.97 -5.62 9.03
N LEU A 51 -3.23 -5.65 7.93
CA LEU A 51 -3.15 -6.75 6.97
C LEU A 51 -1.69 -7.17 6.86
N ALA A 52 -1.42 -8.45 7.07
CA ALA A 52 -0.09 -9.01 6.83
C ALA A 52 -0.18 -10.18 5.84
N ASN A 53 0.92 -10.46 5.16
CA ASN A 53 0.98 -11.58 4.25
C ASN A 53 1.34 -12.88 4.98
N GLU A 54 1.09 -14.03 4.34
CA GLU A 54 1.28 -15.36 4.93
C GLU A 54 2.75 -15.67 5.28
N SER A 55 3.69 -15.03 4.60
CA SER A 55 5.13 -15.24 4.80
C SER A 55 5.70 -14.47 6.02
N HIS A 56 4.89 -13.74 6.80
CA HIS A 56 5.34 -13.03 8.00
C HIS A 56 5.60 -14.02 9.17
N PRO A 57 6.85 -14.29 9.61
CA PRO A 57 7.25 -15.54 10.25
C PRO A 57 7.14 -15.61 11.78
N ASP A 58 6.30 -14.77 12.39
CA ASP A 58 5.93 -14.98 13.81
C ASP A 58 4.92 -16.14 13.98
N LEU A 59 4.70 -16.93 12.91
CA LEU A 59 3.71 -17.98 12.72
C LEU A 59 4.09 -19.36 13.31
N GLN A 60 4.68 -19.44 14.51
CA GLN A 60 4.72 -20.75 15.19
C GLN A 60 3.38 -21.16 15.82
N ASP A 61 2.41 -20.24 15.97
CA ASP A 61 1.25 -20.47 16.86
C ASP A 61 -0.11 -19.94 16.33
N MET A 62 -0.52 -20.21 15.08
CA MET A 62 -1.74 -19.55 14.54
C MET A 62 -2.66 -20.44 13.68
N TYR A 63 -3.85 -20.79 14.20
CA TYR A 63 -4.98 -21.34 13.45
C TYR A 63 -6.32 -20.87 14.03
N SER A 64 -7.16 -20.17 13.26
CA SER A 64 -8.64 -20.11 13.45
C SER A 64 -9.36 -19.40 12.27
N SER A 65 -10.66 -19.68 12.13
CA SER A 65 -11.59 -19.30 11.06
C SER A 65 -11.86 -17.80 10.87
N GLU A 66 -12.48 -17.44 9.74
CA GLU A 66 -12.91 -16.07 9.38
C GLU A 66 -13.75 -15.39 10.48
N ARG A 67 -13.36 -14.19 10.91
CA ARG A 67 -14.20 -13.28 11.70
C ARG A 67 -14.17 -11.87 11.10
N MET A 68 -15.08 -10.97 11.48
CA MET A 68 -15.09 -9.61 10.93
C MET A 68 -14.36 -8.57 11.80
N ASP A 69 -13.95 -8.96 13.02
CA ASP A 69 -13.56 -8.04 14.11
C ASP A 69 -12.06 -8.06 14.49
N ALA A 70 -11.20 -8.86 13.84
CA ALA A 70 -9.80 -8.95 14.27
C ALA A 70 -8.91 -7.80 13.76
N ALA A 71 -8.23 -7.11 14.68
CA ALA A 71 -7.33 -5.99 14.36
C ALA A 71 -6.19 -6.33 13.38
N LEU A 72 -5.79 -7.61 13.25
CA LEU A 72 -4.85 -8.11 12.25
C LEU A 72 -5.46 -9.27 11.49
N LYS A 73 -5.40 -9.22 10.15
CA LYS A 73 -5.78 -10.32 9.27
C LYS A 73 -4.63 -10.73 8.36
N LEU A 74 -4.52 -12.02 8.08
CA LEU A 74 -3.57 -12.58 7.14
C LEU A 74 -4.23 -12.70 5.77
N ALA A 75 -3.62 -12.09 4.76
CA ALA A 75 -4.06 -12.16 3.39
C ALA A 75 -3.03 -12.92 2.53
N PRO A 76 -3.48 -13.63 1.49
CA PRO A 76 -2.61 -14.21 0.47
C PRO A 76 -1.61 -13.19 -0.09
N ASP A 77 -0.40 -13.65 -0.43
CA ASP A 77 0.68 -12.81 -0.96
C ASP A 77 0.24 -12.04 -2.21
N GLU A 78 -0.58 -12.65 -3.08
CA GLU A 78 -1.12 -12.01 -4.29
C GLU A 78 -2.00 -10.81 -3.95
N LEU A 79 -2.92 -10.97 -2.99
CA LEU A 79 -3.84 -9.90 -2.58
C LEU A 79 -3.10 -8.78 -1.85
N MET A 80 -2.05 -9.13 -1.10
CA MET A 80 -1.15 -8.13 -0.52
C MET A 80 -0.40 -7.36 -1.61
N GLY A 81 0.04 -8.01 -2.68
CA GLY A 81 0.64 -7.34 -3.84
C GLY A 81 -0.33 -6.36 -4.54
N GLU A 82 -1.58 -6.77 -4.74
CA GLU A 82 -2.62 -5.89 -5.30
C GLU A 82 -2.94 -4.70 -4.40
N LEU A 83 -2.98 -4.91 -3.08
CA LEU A 83 -3.15 -3.85 -2.09
C LEU A 83 -2.02 -2.83 -2.20
N LEU A 84 -0.76 -3.27 -2.23
CA LEU A 84 0.40 -2.38 -2.36
C LEU A 84 0.33 -1.56 -3.65
N ALA A 85 0.08 -2.22 -4.80
CA ALA A 85 -0.07 -1.53 -6.08
C ALA A 85 -1.21 -0.49 -6.05
N SER A 86 -2.32 -0.81 -5.39
CA SER A 86 -3.44 0.13 -5.22
C SER A 86 -3.09 1.34 -4.35
N LEU A 87 -2.32 1.12 -3.27
CA LEU A 87 -1.85 2.19 -2.39
C LEU A 87 -0.83 3.10 -3.11
N ASP A 88 0.09 2.52 -3.87
CA ASP A 88 1.05 3.28 -4.67
C ASP A 88 0.35 4.17 -5.70
N ASN A 89 -0.64 3.61 -6.43
CA ASN A 89 -1.49 4.37 -7.34
C ASN A 89 -2.31 5.47 -6.64
N ALA A 90 -2.64 5.29 -5.36
CA ALA A 90 -3.33 6.31 -4.56
C ALA A 90 -2.41 7.45 -4.08
N GLY A 91 -1.09 7.30 -4.28
CA GLY A 91 -0.06 8.29 -3.96
C GLY A 91 0.84 7.92 -2.78
N MET A 92 0.96 6.63 -2.43
CA MET A 92 1.78 6.20 -1.28
C MET A 92 3.26 6.53 -1.51
N ASP A 93 3.77 6.34 -2.73
CA ASP A 93 5.12 6.74 -3.13
C ASP A 93 5.33 8.26 -3.04
N THR A 94 4.33 9.04 -3.42
CA THR A 94 4.45 10.51 -3.55
C THR A 94 4.42 11.24 -2.22
N PHE A 95 3.63 10.75 -1.29
CA PHE A 95 3.30 11.44 -0.04
C PHE A 95 3.70 10.67 1.21
N GLY A 96 4.11 9.41 1.05
CA GLY A 96 4.69 8.62 2.13
C GLY A 96 6.09 9.11 2.48
N THR A 97 6.47 8.89 3.73
CA THR A 97 7.77 9.23 4.29
C THR A 97 8.40 7.98 4.91
N GLU A 98 9.72 7.91 5.00
CA GLU A 98 10.41 6.83 5.72
C GLU A 98 10.50 7.08 7.24
N GLU A 99 9.77 8.09 7.73
CA GLU A 99 9.81 8.48 9.14
C GLU A 99 9.23 7.40 10.07
N ALA A 100 9.65 7.44 11.34
CA ALA A 100 9.08 6.61 12.39
C ALA A 100 7.58 6.90 12.56
N GLU A 101 6.85 5.95 13.17
CA GLU A 101 5.42 6.13 13.45
C GLU A 101 5.21 7.48 14.16
N PRO A 102 4.42 8.41 13.60
CA PRO A 102 4.33 9.75 14.12
C PRO A 102 3.64 9.73 15.48
N GLY A 103 4.42 9.91 16.55
CA GLY A 103 3.94 9.97 17.92
C GLY A 103 2.93 11.10 18.09
N GLY A 104 1.69 10.78 18.46
CA GLY A 104 0.62 11.76 18.64
C GLY A 104 -0.13 12.17 17.36
N SER A 105 -0.03 11.40 16.27
CA SER A 105 -0.69 11.73 15.02
C SER A 105 -2.21 11.51 15.06
N ARG A 106 -2.92 12.23 14.17
CA ARG A 106 -4.37 12.04 13.91
C ARG A 106 -4.71 10.65 13.35
N GLY A 107 -3.70 9.86 13.03
CA GLY A 107 -3.78 8.62 12.28
C GLY A 107 -2.60 8.51 11.33
N TYR A 108 -2.38 7.32 10.79
CA TYR A 108 -1.38 7.06 9.76
C TYR A 108 -1.74 5.80 8.99
N LEU A 109 -1.22 5.68 7.77
CA LEU A 109 -1.14 4.43 7.04
C LEU A 109 0.33 4.07 6.90
N MET A 110 0.70 2.87 7.31
CA MET A 110 2.06 2.37 7.26
C MET A 110 2.09 1.13 6.35
N VAL A 111 3.09 1.08 5.48
CA VAL A 111 3.49 -0.12 4.76
C VAL A 111 4.88 -0.50 5.25
N GLN A 112 5.05 -1.74 5.70
CA GLN A 112 6.33 -2.32 6.02
C GLN A 112 6.58 -3.51 5.09
N HIS A 113 7.72 -3.49 4.40
CA HIS A 113 8.18 -4.55 3.53
C HIS A 113 9.57 -5.00 4.01
N GLY A 114 9.62 -6.12 4.73
CA GLY A 114 10.82 -6.55 5.44
C GLY A 114 11.22 -5.54 6.52
N LEU A 115 12.37 -4.91 6.33
CA LEU A 115 12.89 -3.83 7.20
C LEU A 115 12.52 -2.44 6.71
N GLU A 116 12.13 -2.30 5.45
CA GLU A 116 11.75 -1.02 4.88
C GLU A 116 10.36 -0.64 5.38
N ARG A 117 10.22 0.63 5.75
CA ARG A 117 8.98 1.18 6.27
C ARG A 117 8.68 2.49 5.57
N ARG A 118 7.43 2.62 5.14
CA ARG A 118 6.88 3.87 4.65
C ARG A 118 5.62 4.21 5.42
N VAL A 119 5.52 5.46 5.86
CA VAL A 119 4.42 6.00 6.63
C VAL A 119 3.83 7.18 5.90
N PHE A 120 2.53 7.13 5.66
CA PHE A 120 1.72 8.26 5.25
C PHE A 120 0.97 8.78 6.49
N PRO A 121 1.36 9.92 7.08
CA PRO A 121 0.65 10.51 8.21
C PRO A 121 -0.71 11.08 7.76
N ALA A 122 -1.73 10.98 8.61
CA ALA A 122 -3.01 11.60 8.34
C ALA A 122 -2.83 13.13 8.14
N PRO A 123 -3.31 13.70 7.02
CA PRO A 123 -3.05 15.08 6.67
C PRO A 123 -3.72 16.03 7.66
N ASP A 124 -3.03 17.13 7.98
CA ASP A 124 -3.57 18.20 8.79
C ASP A 124 -4.43 19.19 7.98
N ARG A 125 -4.85 20.29 8.61
CA ARG A 125 -5.68 21.32 7.94
C ARG A 125 -4.88 22.15 6.93
N SER A 126 -3.56 22.21 7.06
CA SER A 126 -2.65 22.92 6.15
C SER A 126 -2.24 22.09 4.94
N ALA A 127 -2.43 20.77 4.99
CA ALA A 127 -2.13 19.88 3.87
C ALA A 127 -2.87 20.27 2.58
N SER A 128 -2.21 20.05 1.45
CA SER A 128 -2.77 20.29 0.12
C SER A 128 -4.08 19.51 -0.08
N GLY A 129 -4.92 19.98 -1.01
CA GLY A 129 -6.14 19.26 -1.38
C GLY A 129 -5.83 17.84 -1.90
N GLU A 130 -4.74 17.70 -2.65
CA GLU A 130 -4.27 16.43 -3.20
C GLU A 130 -3.87 15.43 -2.11
N ALA A 131 -3.09 15.84 -1.11
CA ALA A 131 -2.70 14.97 0.00
C ALA A 131 -3.92 14.50 0.82
N ARG A 132 -4.90 15.39 1.03
CA ARG A 132 -6.17 15.03 1.68
C ARG A 132 -7.00 14.04 0.86
N GLN A 133 -7.01 14.19 -0.46
CA GLN A 133 -7.70 13.25 -1.35
C GLN A 133 -6.98 11.90 -1.41
N ALA A 134 -5.64 11.89 -1.48
CA ALA A 134 -4.83 10.69 -1.42
C ALA A 134 -5.10 9.88 -0.14
N TRP A 135 -5.08 10.54 1.02
CA TRP A 135 -5.43 9.93 2.30
C TRP A 135 -6.82 9.29 2.30
N ALA A 136 -7.84 9.99 1.81
CA ALA A 136 -9.19 9.46 1.73
C ALA A 136 -9.28 8.20 0.83
N ARG A 137 -8.59 8.22 -0.32
CA ARG A 137 -8.51 7.06 -1.23
C ARG A 137 -7.82 5.88 -0.57
N MET A 138 -6.68 6.10 0.08
CA MET A 138 -5.94 5.04 0.77
C MET A 138 -6.75 4.39 1.89
N LYS A 139 -7.52 5.18 2.66
CA LYS A 139 -8.44 4.64 3.66
C LYS A 139 -9.51 3.75 3.06
N LEU A 140 -10.11 4.17 1.94
CA LEU A 140 -11.12 3.38 1.24
C LEU A 140 -10.54 2.07 0.68
N ILE A 141 -9.32 2.12 0.13
CA ILE A 141 -8.60 0.93 -0.33
C ILE A 141 -8.36 -0.02 0.84
N MET A 142 -7.77 0.47 1.93
CA MET A 142 -7.49 -0.36 3.11
C MET A 142 -8.76 -0.99 3.68
N ASP A 143 -9.84 -0.22 3.83
CA ASP A 143 -11.13 -0.71 4.30
C ASP A 143 -11.70 -1.79 3.38
N HIS A 144 -11.64 -1.58 2.06
CA HIS A 144 -12.09 -2.56 1.08
C HIS A 144 -11.34 -3.88 1.21
N TYR A 145 -10.00 -3.86 1.18
CA TYR A 145 -9.18 -5.07 1.32
C TYR A 145 -9.40 -5.73 2.69
N TYR A 146 -9.47 -4.95 3.76
CA TYR A 146 -9.67 -5.48 5.11
C TYR A 146 -11.04 -6.14 5.29
N GLN A 147 -12.11 -5.64 4.65
CA GLN A 147 -13.45 -6.21 4.76
C GLN A 147 -13.69 -7.39 3.81
N HIS A 148 -13.08 -7.41 2.62
CA HIS A 148 -13.48 -8.32 1.54
C HIS A 148 -12.44 -9.40 1.20
N VAL A 149 -11.22 -9.32 1.72
CA VAL A 149 -10.22 -10.37 1.52
C VAL A 149 -10.49 -11.53 2.48
N GLY A 150 -10.70 -12.73 1.91
CA GLY A 150 -10.71 -13.98 2.67
C GLY A 150 -9.40 -14.10 3.43
N SER A 151 -9.48 -14.08 4.76
CA SER A 151 -8.30 -13.89 5.60
C SER A 151 -8.37 -14.68 6.89
N LEU A 152 -7.22 -15.24 7.29
CA LEU A 152 -7.03 -15.97 8.54
C LEU A 152 -6.72 -14.97 9.66
N GLN A 153 -7.24 -15.18 10.88
CA GLN A 153 -7.16 -14.19 11.97
C GLN A 153 -6.51 -14.74 13.24
N TYR A 154 -5.80 -13.87 13.97
CA TYR A 154 -5.05 -14.23 15.18
C TYR A 154 -5.92 -14.28 16.45
N VAL A 155 -5.76 -15.33 17.25
CA VAL A 155 -6.01 -15.31 18.69
C VAL A 155 -4.81 -15.98 19.37
N ALA A 156 -4.24 -15.35 20.39
CA ALA A 156 -3.26 -15.98 21.26
C ALA A 156 -3.90 -17.17 21.99
N ASN A 157 -3.70 -18.41 21.52
CA ASN A 157 -4.17 -19.62 22.17
C ASN A 157 -3.00 -20.51 22.62
N PRO A 158 -2.32 -20.16 23.72
CA PRO A 158 -1.18 -20.93 24.22
C PRO A 158 -1.52 -22.40 24.55
N GLY A 159 -2.79 -22.72 24.83
CA GLY A 159 -3.25 -24.08 25.10
C GLY A 159 -3.56 -24.93 23.85
N GLY A 160 -3.87 -24.32 22.70
CA GLY A 160 -4.12 -25.06 21.46
C GLY A 160 -2.84 -25.67 20.84
N ARG A 161 -1.69 -25.12 21.22
CA ARG A 161 -0.36 -25.49 20.74
C ARG A 161 0.07 -26.89 21.19
N SER A 162 -0.38 -27.36 22.36
CA SER A 162 -0.07 -28.71 22.87
C SER A 162 -0.81 -29.82 22.13
N ILE A 163 -2.03 -29.55 21.64
CA ILE A 163 -2.89 -30.50 20.92
C ILE A 163 -2.21 -31.05 19.65
N PHE A 164 -1.39 -30.23 18.98
CA PHE A 164 -0.72 -30.59 17.74
C PHE A 164 0.74 -31.04 17.90
N ARG A 165 1.34 -30.80 19.07
CA ARG A 165 2.73 -31.21 19.35
C ARG A 165 2.84 -32.58 20.01
N GLY A 166 1.75 -33.11 20.58
CA GLY A 166 1.74 -34.44 21.19
C GLY A 166 2.62 -34.55 22.44
N ASP A 167 2.91 -33.42 23.09
CA ASP A 167 3.65 -33.35 24.34
C ASP A 167 2.67 -33.55 25.51
N ASP A 168 2.22 -34.79 25.72
CA ASP A 168 1.62 -35.28 26.97
C ASP A 168 2.57 -36.28 27.64
#